data_AF-A0A420MB39-F1
#
_entry.id   AF-A0A420MB39-F1
#
_cell.length_a   1.000
_cell.length_b   1.000
_cell.length_c   1.000
_cell.angle_alpha   90.00
_cell.angle_beta   90.00
_cell.angle_gamma   90.00
#
_symmetry.space_group_name_H-M   'P 1'
#
loop_
_entity.id
_entity.type
_entity.pdbx_description
1 polymer ?
#
loop_
_entity_poly.entity_id
_entity_poly.type
_entity_poly.pdbx_seq_one_letter_code
_entity_poly.pdbx_strand_id
1 'polypeptide(L)'
;IRVNTLAPSWTDSNVVPSLKSLLNSINVDVQPASVVARCAAYLMANTTMNGQVVHVQRGKYAEVDTAVLIPAYRKIKGDDYPSEDEVFERLAAAAA
;
A
#
# COMPACT_ATOMS: atom_id res chain seq x y z
N ILE A 1 -14.31 11.20 -1.06
CA ILE A 1 -13.55 10.32 -1.99
C ILE A 1 -12.47 9.64 -1.16
N ARG A 2 -12.26 8.32 -1.32
CA ARG A 2 -11.19 7.60 -0.61
C ARG A 2 -10.09 7.24 -1.60
N VAL A 3 -8.84 7.30 -1.16
CA VAL A 3 -7.67 6.91 -1.96
C VAL A 3 -6.89 5.88 -1.18
N ASN A 4 -6.53 4.76 -1.78
CA ASN A 4 -5.73 3.71 -1.15
C ASN A 4 -4.74 3.16 -2.17
N THR A 5 -3.64 2.60 -1.70
CA THR A 5 -2.56 2.08 -2.55
C THR A 5 -2.45 0.57 -2.43
N LEU A 6 -2.32 -0.12 -3.56
CA LEU A 6 -1.92 -1.52 -3.61
C LEU A 6 -0.46 -1.59 -4.05
N ALA A 7 0.37 -2.28 -3.27
CA ALA A 7 1.77 -2.56 -3.58
C ALA A 7 1.93 -4.06 -3.89
N PRO A 8 1.62 -4.51 -5.12
CA PRO A 8 1.75 -5.91 -5.49
C PRO A 8 3.22 -6.31 -5.68
N SER A 9 3.57 -7.50 -5.23
CA SER A 9 4.79 -8.20 -5.62
C SER A 9 4.63 -8.86 -7.02
N TRP A 10 5.55 -9.76 -7.40
CA TRP A 10 5.55 -10.46 -8.69
C TRP A 10 4.18 -11.03 -9.04
N THR A 11 3.55 -10.44 -10.06
CA THR A 11 2.17 -10.72 -10.47
C THR A 11 2.11 -11.07 -11.96
N ASP A 12 1.61 -12.27 -12.25
CA ASP A 12 1.44 -12.79 -13.60
C ASP A 12 0.32 -12.03 -14.31
N SER A 13 0.70 -11.29 -15.33
CA SER A 13 -0.13 -10.38 -16.11
C SER A 13 0.46 -10.19 -17.50
N ASN A 14 -0.27 -9.51 -18.38
CA ASN A 14 0.18 -9.28 -19.75
C ASN A 14 1.24 -8.17 -19.87
N VAL A 15 1.64 -7.51 -18.78
CA VAL A 15 2.62 -6.41 -18.79
C VAL A 15 4.03 -6.93 -19.11
N VAL A 16 4.40 -8.06 -18.51
CA VAL A 16 5.69 -8.72 -18.78
C VAL A 16 5.40 -10.07 -19.42
N PRO A 17 5.62 -10.22 -20.74
CA PRO A 17 5.37 -11.48 -21.43
C PRO A 17 6.17 -12.64 -20.81
N SER A 18 5.55 -13.81 -20.71
CA SER A 18 6.18 -15.02 -20.19
C SER A 18 6.73 -14.92 -18.76
N LEU A 19 6.31 -13.93 -17.97
CA LEU A 19 6.82 -13.67 -16.61
C LEU A 19 6.82 -14.92 -15.74
N LYS A 20 5.71 -15.67 -15.74
CA LYS A 20 5.59 -16.92 -14.99
C LYS A 20 6.69 -17.93 -15.35
N SER A 21 6.97 -18.11 -16.64
CA SER A 21 8.02 -19.03 -17.08
C SER A 21 9.41 -18.56 -16.67
N LEU A 22 9.67 -17.25 -16.73
CA LEU A 22 10.95 -16.65 -16.36
C LEU A 22 11.21 -16.73 -14.86
N LEU A 23 10.21 -16.50 -14.01
CA LEU A 23 10.37 -16.62 -12.56
C LEU A 23 10.46 -18.08 -12.12
N ASN A 24 9.72 -19.00 -12.78
CA ASN A 24 9.85 -20.42 -12.51
C ASN A 24 11.24 -20.97 -12.80
N SER A 25 11.97 -20.46 -13.80
CA SER A 25 13.33 -20.93 -14.13
C SER A 25 14.36 -20.62 -13.05
N ILE A 26 14.05 -19.67 -12.16
CA ILE A 26 14.86 -19.31 -10.99
C ILE A 26 14.18 -19.72 -9.67
N ASN A 27 13.19 -20.63 -9.72
CA ASN A 27 12.46 -21.14 -8.57
C ASN A 27 11.77 -20.05 -7.72
N VAL A 28 11.23 -19.02 -8.38
CA VAL A 28 10.47 -17.93 -7.75
C VAL A 28 8.99 -18.05 -8.13
N ASP A 29 8.14 -18.14 -7.11
CA ASP A 29 6.68 -18.15 -7.29
C ASP A 29 6.16 -16.79 -7.77
N VAL A 30 5.19 -16.84 -8.69
CA VAL A 30 4.42 -15.67 -9.14
C VAL A 30 2.95 -15.81 -8.71
N GLN A 31 2.30 -14.71 -8.32
CA GLN A 31 0.87 -14.72 -8.01
C GLN A 31 0.03 -14.36 -9.25
N PRO A 32 -1.20 -14.91 -9.42
CA PRO A 32 -2.06 -14.48 -10.52
C PRO A 32 -2.63 -13.07 -10.28
N ALA A 33 -2.96 -12.33 -11.34
CA ALA A 33 -3.58 -11.01 -11.26
C ALA A 33 -4.86 -10.97 -10.40
N SER A 34 -5.61 -12.08 -10.31
CA SER A 34 -6.81 -12.20 -9.47
C SER A 34 -6.53 -12.04 -7.98
N VAL A 35 -5.31 -12.29 -7.51
CA VAL A 35 -4.88 -11.99 -6.14
C VAL A 35 -4.94 -10.48 -5.88
N VAL A 36 -4.35 -9.68 -6.77
CA VAL A 36 -4.34 -8.21 -6.63
C VAL A 36 -5.76 -7.64 -6.81
N ALA A 37 -6.52 -8.16 -7.77
CA ALA A 37 -7.89 -7.74 -8.03
C ALA A 37 -8.81 -7.92 -6.81
N ARG A 38 -8.64 -9.00 -6.02
CA ARG A 38 -9.40 -9.20 -4.77
C ARG A 38 -9.12 -8.11 -3.75
N CYS A 39 -7.85 -7.69 -3.61
CA CYS A 39 -7.50 -6.58 -2.72
C CYS A 39 -8.13 -5.26 -3.18
N ALA A 40 -8.14 -5.00 -4.49
CA ALA A 40 -8.78 -3.81 -5.04
C ALA A 40 -10.29 -3.81 -4.77
N ALA A 41 -10.97 -4.92 -5.04
CA ALA A 41 -12.38 -5.08 -4.73
C ALA A 41 -12.68 -4.89 -3.24
N TYR A 42 -11.84 -5.45 -2.36
CA TYR A 42 -11.94 -5.24 -0.92
C TYR A 42 -11.81 -3.76 -0.53
N LEU A 43 -10.85 -3.02 -1.07
CA LEU A 43 -10.66 -1.59 -0.75
C LEU A 43 -11.77 -0.69 -1.32
N MET A 44 -12.39 -1.10 -2.43
CA MET A 44 -13.58 -0.43 -2.98
C MET A 44 -14.78 -0.62 -2.06
N ALA A 45 -14.99 -1.84 -1.53
CA ALA A 45 -16.10 -2.16 -0.65
C ALA A 45 -15.90 -1.66 0.79
N ASN A 46 -14.67 -1.69 1.29
CA ASN A 46 -14.35 -1.30 2.65
C ASN A 46 -14.31 0.23 2.79
N THR A 47 -15.25 0.78 3.56
CA THR A 47 -15.38 2.23 3.78
C THR A 47 -14.47 2.77 4.88
N THR A 48 -13.81 1.93 5.67
CA THR A 48 -12.96 2.36 6.80
C THR A 48 -11.54 2.73 6.38
N MET A 49 -11.11 2.32 5.19
CA MET A 49 -9.77 2.57 4.69
C MET A 49 -9.72 3.78 3.76
N ASN A 50 -8.85 4.72 4.11
CA ASN A 50 -8.52 5.92 3.36
C ASN A 50 -7.07 6.33 3.67
N GLY A 51 -6.20 6.27 2.67
CA GLY A 51 -4.79 6.64 2.72
C GLY A 51 -3.84 5.46 2.86
N GLN A 52 -4.32 4.28 3.24
CA GLN A 52 -3.44 3.15 3.56
C GLN A 52 -2.81 2.50 2.33
N VAL A 53 -1.69 1.82 2.58
CA VAL A 53 -0.95 1.00 1.62
C VAL A 53 -1.10 -0.47 1.99
N VAL A 54 -1.54 -1.30 1.05
CA VAL A 54 -1.63 -2.76 1.24
C VAL A 54 -0.59 -3.46 0.36
N HIS A 55 0.35 -4.15 1.00
CA HIS A 55 1.29 -5.05 0.35
C HIS A 55 0.60 -6.37 -0.02
N VAL A 56 0.76 -6.81 -1.27
CA VAL A 56 0.10 -8.01 -1.80
C VAL A 56 1.13 -8.98 -2.37
N GLN A 57 1.34 -10.11 -1.68
CA GLN A 57 2.36 -11.08 -2.07
C GLN A 57 1.92 -12.52 -1.79
N ARG A 58 1.94 -13.35 -2.84
CA ARG A 58 1.62 -14.79 -2.80
C ARG A 58 0.27 -15.06 -2.12
N GLY A 59 -0.73 -14.23 -2.40
CA GLY A 59 -2.07 -14.35 -1.80
C GLY A 59 -2.17 -13.87 -0.35
N LYS A 60 -1.11 -13.30 0.22
CA LYS A 60 -1.11 -12.62 1.51
C LYS A 60 -1.32 -11.12 1.29
N TYR A 61 -2.07 -10.50 2.20
CA TYR A 61 -2.40 -9.08 2.18
C TYR A 61 -2.02 -8.49 3.53
N ALA A 62 -1.20 -7.45 3.54
CA ALA A 62 -0.79 -6.76 4.75
C ALA A 62 -0.94 -5.26 4.55
N GLU A 63 -1.71 -4.60 5.41
CA GLU A 63 -1.66 -3.14 5.56
C GLU A 63 -0.29 -2.80 6.15
N VAL A 64 0.50 -1.98 5.44
CA VAL A 64 1.89 -1.67 5.82
C VAL A 64 2.10 -0.20 6.17
N ASP A 65 1.16 0.67 5.83
CA ASP A 65 1.30 2.10 6.10
C ASP A 65 1.25 2.38 7.60
N THR A 66 0.17 1.96 8.27
CA THR A 66 0.02 2.16 9.71
C THR A 66 0.89 1.19 10.51
N ALA A 67 1.02 -0.05 10.03
CA ALA A 67 1.76 -1.09 10.74
C ALA A 67 3.30 -0.91 10.70
N VAL A 68 3.85 -0.30 9.65
CA VAL A 68 5.31 -0.27 9.39
C VAL A 68 5.81 1.12 8.99
N LEU A 69 5.25 1.71 7.95
CA LEU A 69 5.81 2.92 7.31
C LEU A 69 5.67 4.15 8.21
N ILE A 70 4.49 4.43 8.75
CA ILE A 70 4.25 5.56 9.67
C ILE A 70 5.13 5.43 10.92
N PRO A 71 5.19 4.29 11.63
CA PRO A 71 6.13 4.12 12.74
C PRO A 71 7.60 4.35 12.37
N ALA A 72 8.04 3.90 11.19
CA ALA A 72 9.40 4.12 10.72
C ALA A 72 9.66 5.59 10.42
N TYR A 73 8.73 6.27 9.74
CA TYR A 73 8.81 7.69 9.43
C TYR A 73 8.86 8.55 10.70
N ARG A 74 8.00 8.28 11.70
CA ARG A 74 7.99 9.03 12.97
C ARG A 74 9.35 9.00 13.67
N LYS A 75 10.05 7.86 13.65
CA LYS A 75 11.41 7.74 14.19
C LYS A 75 12.43 8.61 13.45
N ILE A 76 12.24 8.83 12.15
CA ILE A 76 13.12 9.65 11.31
C ILE A 76 12.81 11.14 11.49
N LYS A 77 11.52 11.51 11.46
CA LYS A 77 11.06 12.89 11.66
C LYS A 77 11.51 13.45 13.01
N GLY A 78 11.47 12.62 14.05
CA GLY A 78 11.69 13.07 15.42
C GLY A 78 10.45 13.75 16.02
N ASP A 79 10.57 14.10 17.31
CA ASP A 79 9.49 14.68 18.11
C ASP A 79 9.59 16.22 18.21
N ASP A 80 10.63 16.82 17.63
CA ASP A 80 10.98 18.24 17.77
C ASP A 80 10.30 19.16 16.73
N TYR A 81 9.67 18.59 15.70
CA TYR A 81 8.95 19.34 14.67
C TYR A 81 7.58 18.74 14.36
N PRO A 82 6.50 19.53 14.18
CA PRO A 82 5.17 19.00 13.86
C PRO A 82 5.12 18.28 12.51
N SER A 83 4.19 17.35 12.33
CA SER A 83 3.93 16.80 10.99
C SER A 83 3.25 17.81 10.09
N GLU A 84 3.30 17.60 8.77
CA GLU A 84 2.59 18.42 7.79
C GLU A 84 1.07 18.43 8.05
N ASP A 85 0.49 17.29 8.46
CA ASP A 85 -0.92 17.20 8.86
C ASP A 85 -1.22 18.08 10.08
N GLU A 86 -0.37 18.02 11.12
CA GLU A 86 -0.51 18.87 12.30
C GLU A 86 -0.38 20.36 11.95
N VAL A 87 0.54 20.71 11.04
CA VAL A 87 0.70 22.08 10.55
C VAL A 87 -0.54 22.53 9.77
N PHE A 88 -1.08 21.67 8.92
CA PHE A 88 -2.29 21.94 8.16
C PHE A 88 -3.50 22.14 9.06
N GLU A 89 -3.68 21.30 10.09
CA GLU A 89 -4.74 21.44 11.08
C GLU A 89 -4.64 22.77 11.84
N ARG A 90 -3.43 23.16 12.27
CA ARG A 90 -3.18 24.46 12.91
C ARG A 90 -3.54 25.61 11.98
N LEU A 91 -3.17 25.52 10.70
CA LEU A 91 -3.49 26.54 9.69
C LEU A 91 -5.00 26.66 9.48
N ALA A 92 -5.69 25.53 9.32
CA ALA A 92 -7.13 25.49 9.13
C ALA A 92 -7.89 26.08 10.34
N ALA A 93 -7.44 25.75 11.56
CA ALA A 93 -8.03 26.30 12.79
C ALA A 93 -7.80 27.81 12.94
N ALA A 94 -6.65 28.33 12.48
CA ALA A 94 -6.36 29.76 12.52
C ALA A 94 -7.13 30.58 11.47
N ALA A 95 -7.63 29.92 10.41
CA ALA A 95 -8.39 30.54 9.33
C ALA A 95 -9.92 30.49 9.53
N ALA A 96 -10.39 29.81 10.58
CA ALA A 96 -11.80 29.68 10.97
C ALA A 96 -12.21 30.77 11.97
#